data_AF-A0A958S7H1-F1
#
_entry.id   AF-A0A958S7H1-F1
#
_cell.length_a   1.000
_cell.length_b   1.000
_cell.length_c   1.000
_cell.angle_alpha   90.00
_cell.angle_beta   90.00
_cell.angle_gamma   90.00
#
_symmetry.space_group_name_H-M   'P 1'
#
loop_
_entity.id
_entity.type
_entity.pdbx_description
1 polymer ?
#
loop_
_entity_poly.entity_id
_entity_poly.type
_entity_poly.pdbx_seq_one_letter_code
_entity_poly.pdbx_strand_id
1 'polypeptide(L)'
;MKKLLVITAILASFAAEARREADRNGYVTVRTNTEAALEPALLDTADQINRGTFPRQKYSDDCSPTARRRVFSIAVDGKRYRSGSDGRLTPYWVGTIKYTCNR
;
A
#
# COMPACT_ATOMS: atom_id res chain seq x y z
N MET A 1 43.73 21.64 43.47
CA MET A 1 42.61 20.79 43.94
C MET A 1 41.58 20.68 42.82
N LYS A 2 41.07 19.46 42.61
CA LYS A 2 40.13 19.03 41.56
C LYS A 2 38.92 19.94 41.40
N LYS A 3 38.40 20.07 40.18
CA LYS A 3 37.03 19.63 39.82
C LYS A 3 36.87 19.61 38.30
N LEU A 4 37.03 18.41 37.76
CA LEU A 4 36.66 18.00 36.41
C LEU A 4 35.13 18.09 36.31
N LEU A 5 34.59 18.99 35.50
CA LEU A 5 33.15 19.07 35.27
C LEU A 5 32.84 18.22 34.04
N VAL A 6 32.50 16.95 34.30
CA VAL A 6 31.98 16.01 33.31
C VAL A 6 30.56 16.45 32.99
N ILE A 7 30.34 17.02 31.81
CA ILE A 7 28.99 17.26 31.29
C ILE A 7 28.55 15.98 30.58
N THR A 8 27.80 15.17 31.32
CA THR A 8 27.20 13.93 30.84
C THR A 8 26.04 14.24 29.89
N ALA A 9 25.98 13.47 28.81
CA ALA A 9 25.05 13.57 27.69
C ALA A 9 23.56 13.56 28.07
N ILE A 10 22.75 14.23 27.26
CA ILE A 10 21.40 13.76 26.93
C ILE A 10 21.33 13.70 25.40
N LEU A 11 21.67 12.53 24.85
CA LEU A 11 21.19 12.14 23.52
C LEU A 11 19.67 12.18 23.62
N ALA A 12 19.04 13.18 22.99
CA ALA A 12 17.60 13.15 22.77
C ALA A 12 17.32 11.98 21.84
N SER A 13 16.94 10.86 22.45
CA SER A 13 16.45 9.68 21.78
C SER A 13 15.44 10.10 20.73
N PHE A 14 15.78 9.88 19.46
CA PHE A 14 14.82 9.87 18.37
C PHE A 14 13.81 8.77 18.67
N ALA A 15 12.76 9.11 19.42
CA ALA A 15 11.57 8.30 19.52
C ALA A 15 10.83 8.46 18.19
N ALA A 16 11.37 7.82 17.15
CA ALA A 16 10.53 7.40 16.04
C ALA A 16 9.57 6.38 16.65
N GLU A 17 8.39 6.87 17.06
CA GLU A 17 7.23 6.02 17.28
C GLU A 17 6.93 5.35 15.94
N ALA A 18 7.60 4.23 15.69
CA ALA A 18 7.11 3.21 14.78
C ALA A 18 5.85 2.66 15.44
N ARG A 19 4.75 3.42 15.31
CA ARG A 19 3.40 2.90 15.47
C ARG A 19 3.33 1.73 14.53
N ARG A 20 3.43 0.52 15.08
CA ARG A 20 3.21 -0.72 14.36
C ARG A 20 1.77 -0.65 13.87
N GLU A 21 1.62 -0.20 12.64
CA GLU A 21 0.41 -0.26 11.84
C GLU A 21 0.15 -1.75 11.53
N ALA A 22 -0.16 -2.50 12.58
CA ALA A 22 -0.76 -3.83 12.50
C ALA A 22 -2.28 -3.69 12.35
N ASP A 23 -2.71 -2.61 11.70
CA ASP A 23 -4.08 -2.46 11.23
C ASP A 23 -4.23 -3.38 10.02
N ARG A 24 -5.38 -4.04 9.93
CA ARG A 24 -5.70 -5.01 8.88
C ARG A 24 -5.72 -4.30 7.53
N ASN A 25 -4.55 -4.22 6.92
CA ASN A 25 -4.32 -3.53 5.66
C ASN A 25 -4.52 -4.51 4.51
N GLY A 26 -5.34 -4.11 3.55
CA GLY A 26 -5.48 -4.81 2.28
C GLY A 26 -4.72 -4.09 1.17
N TYR A 27 -4.35 -4.84 0.14
CA TYR A 27 -3.81 -4.26 -1.08
C TYR A 27 -4.47 -4.90 -2.30
N VAL A 28 -4.63 -4.12 -3.37
CA VAL A 28 -5.13 -4.56 -4.67
C VAL A 28 -4.15 -4.11 -5.73
N THR A 29 -3.72 -5.04 -6.57
CA THR A 29 -2.92 -4.73 -7.76
C THR A 29 -3.84 -4.62 -8.97
N VAL A 30 -3.86 -3.45 -9.61
CA VAL A 30 -4.59 -3.19 -10.85
C VAL A 30 -3.61 -3.34 -12.02
N ARG A 31 -4.01 -4.06 -13.07
CA ARG A 31 -3.18 -4.31 -14.26
C ARG A 31 -3.95 -3.96 -15.52
N THR A 32 -3.30 -3.29 -16.45
CA THR A 32 -3.86 -2.92 -17.76
C THR A 32 -2.85 -3.18 -18.88
N ASN A 33 -3.33 -3.28 -20.12
CA ASN A 33 -2.44 -3.48 -21.29
C ASN A 33 -1.86 -2.15 -21.82
N THR A 34 -2.43 -1.02 -21.41
CA THR A 34 -2.02 0.33 -21.84
C THR A 34 -1.87 1.26 -20.65
N GLU A 35 -0.98 2.26 -20.80
CA GLU A 35 -0.76 3.31 -19.80
C GLU A 35 -2.03 4.13 -19.55
N ALA A 36 -2.68 4.57 -20.64
CA ALA A 36 -3.87 5.40 -20.58
C ALA A 36 -5.06 4.73 -19.86
N ALA A 37 -5.12 3.39 -19.84
CA ALA A 37 -6.16 2.67 -19.12
C ALA A 37 -5.86 2.50 -17.62
N LEU A 38 -4.61 2.70 -17.18
CA LEU A 38 -4.20 2.40 -15.81
C LEU A 38 -4.85 3.35 -14.79
N GLU A 39 -4.76 4.65 -15.01
CA GLU A 39 -5.29 5.65 -14.08
C GLU A 39 -6.82 5.54 -13.91
N PRO A 40 -7.63 5.46 -14.99
CA PRO A 40 -9.07 5.24 -14.84
C PRO A 40 -9.41 3.97 -14.05
N ALA A 41 -8.67 2.87 -14.29
CA ALA A 41 -8.90 1.61 -13.59
C ALA A 41 -8.52 1.69 -12.10
N LEU A 42 -7.46 2.43 -11.76
CA LEU A 42 -7.07 2.69 -10.37
C LEU A 42 -8.14 3.51 -9.63
N LEU A 43 -8.67 4.56 -10.27
CA LEU A 43 -9.70 5.42 -9.68
C LEU A 43 -11.02 4.68 -9.48
N ASP A 44 -11.47 3.92 -10.48
CA ASP A 44 -12.68 3.08 -10.38
C ASP A 44 -12.54 2.04 -9.26
N THR A 45 -11.40 1.34 -9.20
CA THR A 45 -11.13 0.37 -8.14
C THR A 45 -11.10 1.03 -6.75
N ALA A 46 -10.49 2.21 -6.63
CA ALA A 46 -10.45 2.95 -5.37
C ALA A 46 -11.84 3.40 -4.90
N ASP A 47 -12.69 3.87 -5.82
CA ASP A 47 -14.08 4.23 -5.53
C ASP A 47 -14.88 3.00 -5.07
N GLN A 48 -14.75 1.86 -5.75
CA GLN A 48 -15.38 0.61 -5.33
C GLN A 48 -14.94 0.16 -3.93
N ILE A 49 -13.65 0.29 -3.61
CA ILE A 49 -13.13 -0.03 -2.27
C ILE A 49 -13.76 0.89 -1.23
N ASN A 50 -13.73 2.21 -1.44
CA ASN A 50 -14.28 3.18 -0.49
C ASN A 50 -15.80 3.03 -0.30
N ARG A 51 -16.54 2.62 -1.34
CA ARG A 51 -17.98 2.33 -1.27
C ARG A 51 -18.30 0.94 -0.73
N GLY A 52 -17.30 0.08 -0.56
CA GLY A 52 -17.48 -1.30 -0.10
C GLY A 52 -18.10 -2.23 -1.15
N THR A 53 -18.13 -1.83 -2.42
CA THR A 53 -18.62 -2.65 -3.54
C THR A 53 -17.52 -3.51 -4.16
N PHE A 54 -16.25 -3.21 -3.87
CA PHE A 54 -15.14 -4.03 -4.32
C PHE A 54 -15.23 -5.45 -3.71
N PRO A 55 -15.17 -6.51 -4.53
CA PRO A 55 -15.33 -7.88 -4.04
C PRO A 55 -14.32 -8.23 -2.96
N ARG A 56 -14.77 -8.95 -1.94
CA ARG A 56 -13.87 -9.53 -0.94
C ARG A 56 -12.89 -10.48 -1.61
N GLN A 57 -11.62 -10.24 -1.34
CA GLN A 57 -10.54 -11.12 -1.77
C GLN A 57 -10.28 -12.11 -0.62
N LYS A 58 -10.71 -13.36 -0.81
CA LYS A 58 -10.69 -14.45 0.19
C LYS A 58 -9.35 -14.63 0.94
N TYR A 59 -8.24 -14.16 0.38
CA TYR A 59 -6.89 -14.28 0.94
C TYR A 59 -6.15 -12.95 1.08
N SER A 60 -6.80 -11.81 0.82
CA SER A 60 -6.13 -10.49 0.88
C SER A 60 -6.85 -9.46 1.76
N ASP A 61 -7.98 -9.81 2.38
CA ASP A 61 -8.70 -8.91 3.28
C ASP A 61 -9.29 -9.60 4.53
N ASP A 62 -8.70 -9.33 5.70
CA ASP A 62 -9.25 -9.70 7.00
C ASP A 62 -10.33 -8.70 7.49
N CYS A 63 -10.86 -7.87 6.58
CA CYS A 63 -11.97 -6.97 6.86
C CYS A 63 -13.17 -7.77 7.38
N SER A 64 -13.90 -7.28 8.39
CA SER A 64 -15.24 -7.82 8.68
C SER A 64 -16.17 -7.54 7.48
N PRO A 65 -17.22 -8.35 7.21
CA PRO A 65 -18.25 -7.98 6.25
C PRO A 65 -18.87 -6.61 6.53
N THR A 66 -18.86 -6.18 7.79
CA THR A 66 -19.37 -4.88 8.26
C THR A 66 -18.31 -3.78 8.34
N ALA A 67 -17.02 -4.10 8.15
CA ALA A 67 -15.95 -3.13 8.26
C ALA A 67 -15.97 -2.18 7.05
N ARG A 68 -15.80 -0.88 7.32
CA ARG A 68 -15.64 0.11 6.27
C ARG A 68 -14.21 0.04 5.74
N ARG A 69 -14.05 -0.01 4.43
CA ARG A 69 -12.75 0.06 3.78
C ARG A 69 -12.45 1.51 3.42
N ARG A 70 -11.20 1.93 3.59
CA ARG A 70 -10.75 3.25 3.19
C ARG A 70 -9.40 3.15 2.49
N VAL A 71 -9.34 3.58 1.23
CA VAL A 71 -8.09 3.75 0.50
C VAL A 71 -7.27 4.85 1.17
N PHE A 72 -6.01 4.57 1.47
CA PHE A 72 -5.08 5.54 2.06
C PHE A 72 -3.85 5.80 1.17
N SER A 73 -3.58 4.95 0.19
CA SER A 73 -2.46 5.14 -0.73
C SER A 73 -2.72 4.44 -2.07
N ILE A 74 -2.31 5.11 -3.16
CA ILE A 74 -2.25 4.55 -4.51
C ILE A 74 -0.82 4.76 -5.02
N ALA A 75 -0.19 3.70 -5.50
CA ALA A 75 1.14 3.73 -6.11
C ALA A 75 1.03 3.33 -7.59
N VAL A 76 1.64 4.12 -8.47
CA VAL A 76 1.79 3.77 -9.88
C VAL A 76 3.14 3.06 -10.04
N ASP A 77 3.09 1.73 -10.13
CA ASP A 77 4.28 0.87 -10.21
C ASP A 77 4.90 0.86 -11.62
N GLY A 78 4.18 1.40 -12.61
CA GLY A 78 4.63 1.68 -13.97
C GLY A 78 4.55 0.48 -14.93
N LYS A 79 5.33 0.57 -16.01
CA LYS A 79 5.41 -0.46 -17.05
C LYS A 79 6.20 -1.68 -16.55
N ARG A 80 5.66 -2.87 -16.83
CA ARG A 80 6.26 -4.17 -16.54
C ARG A 80 6.17 -5.07 -17.76
N TYR A 81 6.84 -6.22 -17.70
CA TYR A 81 6.88 -7.20 -18.76
C TYR A 81 6.54 -8.59 -18.22
N ARG A 82 5.70 -9.34 -18.93
CA ARG A 82 5.49 -10.76 -18.69
C ARG A 82 6.33 -11.54 -19.70
N SER A 83 7.11 -12.50 -19.21
CA SER A 83 7.77 -13.47 -20.08
C SER A 83 6.80 -14.58 -20.45
N GLY A 84 6.62 -14.82 -21.75
CA GLY A 84 5.98 -16.02 -22.27
C GLY A 84 6.90 -17.24 -22.19
N SER A 85 6.35 -18.44 -22.40
CA SER A 85 7.11 -19.69 -22.52
C SER A 85 7.98 -19.75 -23.78
N ASP A 86 7.67 -18.92 -24.78
CA ASP A 86 8.42 -18.72 -26.02
C ASP A 86 9.53 -17.65 -25.89
N GLY A 87 9.75 -17.11 -24.69
CA GLY A 87 10.72 -16.05 -24.44
C GLY A 87 10.29 -14.65 -24.90
N ARG A 88 9.07 -14.48 -25.45
CA ARG A 88 8.57 -13.16 -25.84
C ARG A 88 8.17 -12.36 -24.60
N LEU A 89 8.52 -11.07 -24.61
CA LEU A 89 8.15 -10.13 -23.55
C LEU A 89 6.88 -9.36 -23.96
N THR A 90 5.82 -9.50 -23.16
CA THR A 90 4.57 -8.75 -23.35
C THR A 90 4.47 -7.63 -22.31
N PRO A 91 4.40 -6.36 -22.72
CA PRO A 91 4.30 -5.24 -21.80
C PRO A 91 2.91 -5.18 -21.15
N TYR A 92 2.86 -4.75 -19.90
CA TYR A 92 1.63 -4.37 -19.19
C TYR A 92 1.93 -3.25 -18.18
N TRP A 93 0.90 -2.54 -17.76
CA TRP A 93 0.98 -1.46 -16.79
C TRP A 93 0.35 -1.88 -15.48
N VAL A 94 0.91 -1.42 -14.37
CA VAL A 94 0.48 -1.83 -13.04
C VAL A 94 0.50 -0.68 -12.04
N GLY A 95 -0.46 -0.71 -11.13
CA GLY A 95 -0.47 0.09 -9.92
C GLY A 95 -1.04 -0.70 -8.75
N THR A 96 -0.79 -0.20 -7.55
CA THR A 96 -1.18 -0.84 -6.30
C THR A 96 -2.00 0.13 -5.45
N ILE A 97 -3.15 -0.32 -4.99
CA ILE A 97 -4.04 0.42 -4.07
C ILE A 97 -3.91 -0.22 -2.70
N LYS A 98 -3.57 0.58 -1.68
CA LYS A 98 -3.56 0.17 -0.28
C LYS A 98 -4.75 0.78 0.45
N TYR A 99 -5.43 -0.04 1.23
CA TYR A 99 -6.59 0.37 2.01
C TYR A 99 -6.56 -0.25 3.41
N THR A 100 -7.20 0.42 4.35
CA THR A 100 -7.39 -0.06 5.72
C THR A 100 -8.81 -0.55 5.91
N CYS A 101 -8.99 -1.56 6.76
CA CYS A 101 -10.28 -2.00 7.26
C CYS A 101 -10.56 -1.28 8.60
N ASN A 102 -11.37 -0.21 8.56
CA ASN A 102 -11.86 0.42 9.79
C ASN A 102 -13.04 -0.40 10.32
N ARG A 103 -12.94 -0.86 11.57
CA ARG A 103 -14.05 -1.50 12.28
C ARG A 103 -15.07 -0.48 12.73
#